data_AF-A0A4E9F812-F1
#
_entry.id   AF-A0A4E9F812-F1
#
_cell.length_a   1.000
_cell.length_b   1.000
_cell.length_c   1.000
_cell.angle_alpha   90.00
_cell.angle_beta   90.00
_cell.angle_gamma   90.00
#
_symmetry.space_group_name_H-M   'P 1'
#
loop_
_entity.id
_entity.type
_entity.pdbx_description
1 polymer ?
#
loop_
_entity_poly.entity_id
_entity_poly.type
_entity_poly.pdbx_seq_one_letter_code
_entity_poly.pdbx_strand_id
1 'polypeptide(L)' 'MTILSIMVTDIDATTLAKLLQKVDPFRKTIIVDCRPFIDYNLLHIRDAINAFYSKMMRRRVYDNKVSK' A
#
# COMPACT_ATOMS: atom_id res chain seq x y z
N MET A 1 9.14 -11.79 -26.15
CA MET A 1 9.02 -11.28 -24.76
C MET A 1 7.55 -11.34 -24.37
N THR A 2 7.13 -12.42 -23.74
CA THR A 2 5.79 -12.56 -23.17
C THR A 2 5.74 -11.68 -21.94
N ILE A 3 5.31 -10.44 -22.11
CA ILE A 3 5.13 -9.51 -21.00
C ILE A 3 4.03 -10.13 -20.15
N LEU A 4 4.41 -10.50 -18.93
CA LEU A 4 3.53 -10.85 -17.84
C LEU A 4 2.50 -9.71 -17.66
N SER A 5 1.43 -9.72 -18.44
CA SER A 5 0.18 -9.04 -18.11
C SER A 5 -0.41 -9.83 -16.95
N ILE A 6 0.24 -9.70 -15.78
CA ILE A 6 -0.23 -10.22 -14.50
C ILE A 6 -1.62 -9.64 -14.35
N MET A 7 -2.62 -10.53 -14.34
CA MET A 7 -4.06 -10.25 -14.35
C MET A 7 -4.38 -8.95 -13.59
N VAL A 8 -4.47 -7.84 -14.31
CA VAL A 8 -4.95 -6.58 -13.74
C VAL A 8 -6.46 -6.71 -13.72
N THR A 9 -6.97 -7.10 -12.57
CA THR A 9 -8.41 -7.10 -12.31
C THR A 9 -8.72 -5.84 -11.52
N ASP A 10 -9.44 -4.91 -12.13
CA ASP A 10 -10.00 -3.79 -11.40
C ASP A 10 -11.04 -4.31 -10.39
N ILE A 11 -11.05 -3.71 -9.22
CA ILE A 11 -11.96 -4.05 -8.12
C ILE A 11 -12.68 -2.77 -7.72
N ASP A 12 -14.01 -2.82 -7.63
CA ASP A 12 -14.78 -1.71 -7.12
C ASP A 12 -14.67 -1.56 -5.59
N ALA A 13 -15.07 -0.40 -5.08
CA ALA A 13 -15.00 -0.10 -3.64
C ALA A 13 -15.84 -1.07 -2.78
N THR A 14 -16.95 -1.58 -3.30
CA THR A 14 -17.83 -2.51 -2.58
C THR A 14 -17.18 -3.88 -2.41
N THR A 15 -16.52 -4.37 -3.45
CA THR A 15 -15.81 -5.64 -3.48
C THR A 15 -14.56 -5.56 -2.60
N LEU A 16 -13.83 -4.44 -2.66
CA LEU A 16 -12.74 -4.18 -1.74
C LEU A 16 -13.19 -4.17 -0.27
N ALA A 17 -14.31 -3.51 0.04
CA ALA A 17 -14.86 -3.51 1.40
C ALA A 17 -15.23 -4.92 1.88
N LYS A 18 -15.79 -5.77 1.01
CA LYS A 18 -16.08 -7.18 1.33
C LYS A 18 -14.80 -7.99 1.58
N LEU A 19 -13.73 -7.74 0.83
CA LEU A 19 -12.43 -8.38 1.04
C LEU A 19 -11.82 -7.99 2.38
N LEU A 20 -12.00 -6.73 2.81
CA LEU A 20 -11.46 -6.23 4.08
C LEU A 20 -12.27 -6.66 5.31
N GLN A 21 -13.57 -6.91 5.14
CA GLN A 21 -14.42 -7.41 6.23
C GLN A 21 -14.14 -8.87 6.57
N LYS A 22 -13.68 -9.67 5.59
CA LYS A 22 -13.37 -11.08 5.80
C LYS A 22 -12.01 -11.22 6.46
N VAL A 23 -12.00 -11.45 7.77
CA VAL A 23 -10.82 -11.94 8.47
C VAL A 23 -10.70 -13.43 8.19
N ASP A 24 -10.22 -13.79 7.00
CA ASP A 24 -9.76 -15.17 6.74
C ASP A 24 -8.36 -15.31 7.38
N PRO A 25 -8.20 -16.13 8.43
CA PRO A 25 -6.91 -16.31 9.11
C PRO A 25 -5.80 -16.82 8.18
N PHE A 26 -6.17 -17.46 7.07
CA PHE A 26 -5.24 -18.06 6.11
C PHE A 26 -5.02 -17.18 4.87
N ARG A 27 -5.78 -16.10 4.70
CA ARG A 27 -5.68 -15.20 3.53
C ARG A 27 -5.67 -13.75 3.97
N LYS A 28 -4.45 -13.23 4.20
CA LYS A 28 -4.25 -11.80 4.46
C LYS A 28 -4.16 -11.03 3.15
N THR A 29 -5.19 -10.23 2.86
CA THR A 29 -5.14 -9.23 1.78
C THR A 29 -4.14 -8.14 2.15
N ILE A 30 -3.18 -7.85 1.27
CA ILE A 30 -2.25 -6.73 1.42
C ILE A 30 -2.75 -5.59 0.55
N ILE A 31 -2.97 -4.42 1.14
CA ILE A 31 -3.27 -3.20 0.41
C ILE A 31 -2.01 -2.36 0.34
N VAL A 32 -1.62 -1.99 -0.87
CA VAL A 32 -0.49 -1.09 -1.11
C VAL A 32 -1.02 0.25 -1.60
N ASP A 33 -0.84 1.28 -0.79
CA ASP A 33 -1.14 2.64 -1.19
C ASP A 33 0.06 3.26 -1.90
N CYS A 34 -0.13 3.58 -3.18
CA CYS A 34 0.89 4.18 -4.03
C CYS A 34 0.73 5.71 -4.14
N ARG A 35 -0.02 6.37 -3.27
CA ARG A 35 -0.08 7.84 -3.24
C ARG A 35 1.12 8.42 -2.49
N PRO A 36 1.45 9.72 -2.68
CA PRO A 36 2.43 10.41 -1.86
C PRO A 36 2.17 10.24 -0.37
N PHE A 37 3.24 10.24 0.43
CA PHE A 37 3.17 10.07 1.88
C PHE A 37 2.24 11.07 2.58
N ILE A 38 2.18 12.30 2.07
CA ILE A 38 1.31 13.35 2.62
C ILE A 38 -0.16 12.93 2.48
N ASP A 39 -0.58 12.51 1.29
CA ASP A 39 -1.97 12.10 1.02
C ASP A 39 -2.35 10.84 1.81
N TYR A 40 -1.42 9.90 1.93
CA TYR A 40 -1.60 8.70 2.73
C TYR A 40 -1.81 9.00 4.23
N ASN A 41 -1.03 9.93 4.78
CA ASN A 41 -1.15 10.33 6.19
C ASN A 41 -2.39 11.17 6.47
N LEU A 42 -2.89 11.92 5.49
CA LEU A 42 -4.17 12.60 5.61
C LEU A 42 -5.32 11.59 5.76
N LEU A 43 -5.35 10.58 4.90
CA LEU A 43 -6.29 9.47 4.97
C LEU A 43 -5.83 8.28 4.12
N HIS A 44 -6.12 7.07 4.59
CA HIS A 44 -5.86 5.84 3.85
C HIS A 44 -6.87 4.75 4.22
N ILE A 45 -6.93 3.71 3.40
CA ILE A 45 -7.70 2.50 3.71
C ILE A 45 -7.02 1.81 4.90
N ARG A 46 -7.82 1.35 5.87
CA ARG A 46 -7.32 0.64 7.05
C ARG A 46 -6.38 -0.51 6.65
N ASP A 47 -5.27 -0.63 7.36
CA ASP A 47 -4.21 -1.65 7.16
C ASP A 47 -3.47 -1.57 5.81
N ALA A 48 -3.68 -0.51 5.03
CA ALA A 48 -2.87 -0.25 3.85
C ALA A 48 -1.41 0.06 4.22
N ILE A 49 -0.49 -0.26 3.32
CA ILE A 49 0.94 0.03 3.46
C ILE A 49 1.32 1.02 2.36
N ASN A 50 1.89 2.16 2.74
CA ASN A 50 2.37 3.12 1.74
C ASN A 50 3.69 2.67 1.11
N ALA A 51 3.69 2.36 -0.20
CA ALA A 51 4.89 1.92 -0.90
C ALA A 51 6.00 2.99 -0.93
N PHE A 52 5.59 4.26 -1.02
CA PHE A 52 6.51 5.39 -1.10
C PHE A 52 7.12 5.80 0.23
N TYR A 53 6.62 5.29 1.35
CA TYR A 53 7.23 5.47 2.66
C TYR A 53 8.66 4.97 2.66
N SER A 54 8.94 3.82 2.03
CA SER A 54 10.29 3.25 1.92
C SER A 54 11.26 4.16 1.16
N LYS A 55 10.80 4.89 0.14
CA LYS A 55 11.61 5.83 -0.63
C LYS A 55 11.86 7.10 0.16
N MET A 56 10.83 7.62 0.85
CA MET A 56 10.98 8.77 1.74
C MET A 56 11.90 8.45 2.92
N MET A 57 11.77 7.28 3.54
CA MET A 57 12.65 6.84 4.63
C MET A 57 14.09 6.67 4.15
N ARG A 58 14.31 6.05 2.99
CA ARG A 58 15.65 6.00 2.38
C ARG A 58 16.26 7.38 2.20
N ARG A 59 15.48 8.36 1.73
CA ARG A 59 15.93 9.75 1.61
C ARG A 59 16.21 10.40 2.96
N ARG A 60 15.39 10.17 4.00
CA ARG A 60 15.67 10.70 5.35
C ARG A 60 16.94 10.09 5.95
N VAL A 61 17.20 8.80 5.71
CA VAL A 61 18.44 8.14 6.09
C VAL A 61 19.62 8.76 5.34
N TYR A 62 19.52 8.91 4.01
CA TYR A 62 20.57 9.53 3.20
C TYR A 62 20.87 10.98 3.61
N ASP A 63 19.83 11.76 3.94
CA ASP A 63 19.94 13.16 4.37
C ASP A 63 20.35 13.31 5.86
N ASN A 64 20.64 12.24 6.59
CA ASN A 64 20.86 12.24 8.05
C ASN A 64 19.72 12.92 8.86
N LYS A 65 18.47 12.76 8.39
CA LYS A 65 17.23 13.28 9.01
C LYS A 65 16.46 12.21 9.79
N VAL A 66 17.17 11.21 10.31
CA VAL A 66 16.69 10.21 11.26
C VAL A 66 17.31 10.54 12.61
N SER A 67 16.51 10.63 13.68
CA SER A 67 17.08 10.83 15.02
C SER A 67 17.86 9.57 15.41
N LYS A 68 18.93 9.76 16.17
CA LYS A 68 19.57 8.66 16.91
C LYS A 68 18.62 8.11 17.97
#